data_AF-A0A2D6X8U1-F1
#
_entry.id   AF-A0A2D6X8U1-F1
#
_cell.length_a   1.000
_cell.length_b   1.000
_cell.length_c   1.000
_cell.angle_alpha   90.00
_cell.angle_beta   90.00
_cell.angle_gamma   90.00
#
_symmetry.space_group_name_H-M   'P 1'
#
loop_
_entity.id
_entity.type
_entity.pdbx_description
1 polymer ?
#
loop_
_entity_poly.entity_id
_entity_poly.type
_entity_poly.pdbx_seq_one_letter_code
_entity_poly.pdbx_strand_id
1 'polypeptide(L)'
;MTLGIIGKGFVGNAILQGLNHYYNLKVYDIDPKRSTSTFEEAVGSDLVFLCVPTPMHKDTGECDLSYIESVFEKANQTSPSCVFVIKSTVPVGTTKKLNEKYKNIKIIHSPEFLTARTAATDFICPSRHIIGGEAENGTDKLKQIYEERFPGVPCHTMTSDESEFVKYFANCFFATKVSYFNEMAVFARA
;
A
#
# COMPACT_ATOMS: atom_id res chain seq x y z
N MET A 1 14.24 14.80 -0.45
CA MET A 1 13.57 13.64 -1.07
C MET A 1 12.12 14.03 -1.34
N THR A 2 11.60 13.68 -2.52
CA THR A 2 10.20 13.95 -2.91
C THR A 2 9.45 12.63 -2.96
N LEU A 3 8.29 12.52 -2.33
CA LEU A 3 7.48 11.29 -2.36
C LEU A 3 6.16 11.53 -3.08
N GLY A 4 5.77 10.58 -3.93
CA GLY A 4 4.50 10.58 -4.63
C GLY A 4 3.44 9.80 -3.85
N ILE A 5 2.18 10.22 -3.97
CA ILE A 5 1.02 9.44 -3.51
C ILE A 5 0.01 9.39 -4.65
N ILE A 6 -0.35 8.19 -5.08
CA ILE A 6 -1.40 7.96 -6.07
C ILE A 6 -2.61 7.33 -5.38
N GLY A 7 -3.73 8.04 -5.37
CA GLY A 7 -4.94 7.66 -4.64
C GLY A 7 -4.97 8.28 -3.24
N LYS A 8 -5.70 9.38 -3.07
CA LYS A 8 -5.91 10.08 -1.79
C LYS A 8 -7.21 9.62 -1.14
N GLY A 9 -7.38 8.29 -1.06
CA GLY A 9 -8.39 7.66 -0.24
C GLY A 9 -7.97 7.66 1.24
N PHE A 10 -8.56 6.75 2.00
CA PHE A 10 -8.26 6.57 3.42
C PHE A 10 -6.76 6.34 3.70
N VAL A 11 -6.14 5.39 2.99
CA VAL A 11 -4.72 5.03 3.17
C VAL A 11 -3.80 6.16 2.70
N GLY A 12 -4.00 6.67 1.48
CA GLY A 12 -3.16 7.74 0.94
C GLY A 12 -3.23 9.03 1.76
N ASN A 13 -4.40 9.35 2.33
CA ASN A 13 -4.53 10.48 3.24
C ASN A 13 -3.79 10.26 4.58
N ALA A 14 -3.78 9.05 5.13
CA ALA A 14 -3.01 8.75 6.34
C ALA A 14 -1.49 8.92 6.10
N ILE A 15 -1.01 8.45 4.95
CA ILE A 15 0.40 8.63 4.53
C ILE A 15 0.72 10.11 4.36
N LEU A 16 -0.15 10.86 3.67
CA LEU A 16 0.00 12.31 3.50
C LEU A 16 0.16 13.02 4.85
N GLN A 17 -0.73 12.76 5.80
CA GLN A 17 -0.68 13.38 7.13
C GLN A 17 0.54 12.92 7.94
N GLY A 18 0.98 11.68 7.78
CA GLY A 18 2.14 11.17 8.50
C GLY A 18 3.49 11.68 7.98
N LEU A 19 3.58 12.02 6.70
CA LEU A 19 4.85 12.34 6.01
C LEU A 19 4.98 13.79 5.54
N ASN A 20 3.91 14.58 5.45
CA ASN A 20 3.93 15.95 4.88
C ASN A 20 4.88 16.94 5.58
N HIS A 21 5.20 16.73 6.85
CA HIS A 21 6.13 17.58 7.60
C HIS A 21 7.60 17.16 7.45
N TYR A 22 7.87 16.01 6.83
CA TYR A 22 9.20 15.42 6.71
C TYR A 22 9.69 15.36 5.26
N TYR A 23 8.76 15.23 4.32
CA TYR A 23 9.06 15.06 2.91
C TYR A 23 8.19 15.97 2.04
N ASN A 24 8.72 16.36 0.88
CA ASN A 24 7.95 17.05 -0.13
C ASN A 24 7.01 16.05 -0.82
N LEU A 25 5.69 16.26 -0.72
CA LEU A 25 4.69 15.29 -1.21
C LEU A 25 3.99 15.77 -2.48
N LYS A 26 3.95 14.90 -3.49
CA LYS A 26 3.22 15.09 -4.75
C LYS A 26 2.03 14.15 -4.78
N VAL A 27 0.82 14.68 -4.64
CA VAL A 27 -0.40 13.87 -4.52
C VAL A 27 -1.24 13.95 -5.79
N TYR A 28 -1.52 12.79 -6.36
CA TYR A 28 -2.41 12.62 -7.50
C TYR A 28 -3.58 11.69 -7.15
N ASP A 29 -4.77 12.09 -7.56
CA ASP A 29 -6.02 11.34 -7.48
C ASP A 29 -6.83 11.60 -8.77
N ILE A 30 -7.69 10.65 -9.13
CA ILE A 30 -8.59 10.82 -10.27
C ILE A 30 -9.63 11.92 -10.03
N ASP A 31 -10.00 12.17 -8.76
CA ASP A 31 -10.78 13.34 -8.36
C ASP A 31 -9.87 14.57 -8.29
N PRO A 32 -10.01 15.55 -9.19
CA PRO A 32 -9.13 16.72 -9.23
C PRO A 32 -9.16 17.55 -7.93
N LYS A 33 -10.25 17.47 -7.15
CA LYS A 33 -10.36 18.19 -5.87
C LYS A 33 -9.45 17.60 -4.79
N ARG A 34 -9.00 16.36 -4.96
CA ARG A 34 -8.13 15.66 -4.01
C ARG A 34 -6.66 15.78 -4.39
N SER A 35 -6.36 16.02 -5.67
CA SER A 35 -5.01 16.19 -6.20
C SER A 35 -4.38 17.52 -5.78
N THR A 36 -3.07 17.48 -5.52
CA THR A 36 -2.22 18.68 -5.36
C THR A 36 -1.17 18.78 -6.46
N SER A 37 -1.06 17.75 -7.30
CA SER A 37 -0.04 17.62 -8.35
C SER A 37 -0.58 16.77 -9.50
N THR A 38 0.03 16.86 -10.67
CA THR A 38 -0.31 15.97 -11.80
C THR A 38 0.20 14.56 -11.57
N PHE A 39 -0.28 13.60 -12.37
CA PHE A 39 0.23 12.24 -12.33
C PHE A 39 1.73 12.20 -12.64
N GLU A 40 2.16 12.97 -13.64
CA GLU A 40 3.53 13.05 -14.12
C GLU A 40 4.45 13.62 -13.02
N GLU A 41 3.99 14.62 -12.28
CA GLU A 41 4.70 15.13 -11.09
C GLU A 41 4.80 14.07 -9.98
N ALA A 42 3.72 13.32 -9.74
CA ALA A 42 3.71 12.27 -8.72
C ALA A 42 4.69 11.14 -9.07
N VAL A 43 4.68 10.63 -10.31
CA VAL A 43 5.59 9.56 -10.75
C VAL A 43 7.03 10.03 -10.97
N GLY A 44 7.27 11.33 -11.10
CA GLY A 44 8.60 11.95 -11.08
C GLY A 44 9.25 12.04 -9.69
N SER A 45 8.59 11.52 -8.65
CA SER A 45 9.10 11.48 -7.27
C SER A 45 10.18 10.42 -7.08
N ASP A 46 10.85 10.43 -5.92
CA ASP A 46 11.84 9.42 -5.54
C ASP A 46 11.23 8.03 -5.31
N LEU A 47 10.03 8.01 -4.73
CA LEU A 47 9.26 6.84 -4.35
C LEU A 47 7.77 7.22 -4.38
N VAL A 48 6.91 6.31 -4.82
CA VAL A 48 5.48 6.56 -5.00
C VAL A 48 4.66 5.54 -4.21
N PHE A 49 3.84 6.00 -3.26
CA PHE A 49 2.87 5.16 -2.59
C PHE A 49 1.61 5.00 -3.46
N LEU A 50 1.32 3.78 -3.87
CA LEU A 50 0.13 3.43 -4.63
C LEU A 50 -0.99 2.96 -3.69
N CYS A 51 -2.04 3.77 -3.56
CA CYS A 51 -3.13 3.64 -2.59
C CYS A 51 -4.51 3.66 -3.27
N VAL A 52 -4.62 3.06 -4.45
CA VAL A 52 -5.86 2.98 -5.23
C VAL A 52 -6.77 1.85 -4.73
N PRO A 53 -8.10 1.93 -4.96
CA PRO A 53 -9.01 0.87 -4.52
C PRO A 53 -8.75 -0.46 -5.25
N THR A 54 -9.00 -1.56 -4.55
CA THR A 54 -8.96 -2.95 -5.05
C THR A 54 -10.23 -3.68 -4.61
N PRO A 55 -11.41 -3.29 -5.15
CA PRO A 55 -12.69 -3.86 -4.72
C PRO A 55 -12.79 -5.33 -5.12
N MET A 56 -13.60 -6.12 -4.40
CA MET A 56 -13.94 -7.47 -4.85
C MET A 56 -15.11 -7.43 -5.83
N HIS A 57 -15.02 -8.20 -6.91
CA HIS A 57 -16.15 -8.44 -7.81
C HIS A 57 -17.27 -9.15 -7.07
N LYS A 58 -18.50 -8.63 -7.18
CA LYS A 58 -19.65 -9.16 -6.45
C LYS A 58 -20.01 -10.59 -6.84
N ASP A 59 -19.80 -10.93 -8.12
CA ASP A 59 -20.23 -12.22 -8.68
C ASP A 59 -19.17 -13.31 -8.49
N THR A 60 -17.88 -12.98 -8.66
CA THR A 60 -16.79 -13.96 -8.58
C THR A 60 -16.05 -13.96 -7.24
N GLY A 61 -16.15 -12.87 -6.47
CA GLY A 61 -15.35 -12.66 -5.26
C GLY A 61 -13.87 -12.33 -5.53
N GLU A 62 -13.48 -12.24 -6.80
CA GLU A 62 -12.10 -11.94 -7.19
C GLU A 62 -11.76 -10.47 -6.93
N CYS A 63 -10.51 -10.21 -6.59
CA CYS A 63 -10.01 -8.84 -6.43
C CYS A 63 -9.87 -8.16 -7.79
N ASP A 64 -10.53 -7.03 -7.97
CA ASP A 64 -10.39 -6.17 -9.14
C ASP A 64 -9.07 -5.41 -9.06
N LEU A 65 -8.16 -5.71 -9.99
CA LEU A 65 -6.84 -5.06 -10.10
C LEU A 65 -6.78 -3.98 -11.17
N SER A 66 -7.87 -3.69 -11.88
CA SER A 66 -7.90 -2.74 -13.01
C SER A 66 -7.40 -1.33 -12.63
N TYR A 67 -7.66 -0.89 -11.40
CA TYR A 67 -7.16 0.40 -10.88
C TYR A 67 -5.64 0.42 -10.71
N ILE A 68 -5.04 -0.69 -10.30
CA ILE A 68 -3.58 -0.82 -10.19
C ILE A 68 -2.96 -0.93 -11.58
N GLU A 69 -3.54 -1.78 -12.43
CA GLU A 69 -3.06 -2.00 -13.80
C GLU A 69 -3.07 -0.71 -14.61
N SER A 70 -4.15 0.08 -14.56
CA SER A 70 -4.24 1.36 -15.27
C SER A 70 -3.18 2.37 -14.83
N VAL A 71 -2.82 2.40 -13.54
CA VAL A 71 -1.71 3.25 -13.05
C VAL A 71 -0.38 2.79 -13.64
N PHE A 72 -0.09 1.50 -13.65
CA PHE A 72 1.17 0.99 -14.20
C PHE A 72 1.24 1.08 -15.73
N GLU A 73 0.11 0.94 -16.44
CA GLU A 73 0.04 1.19 -17.88
C GLU A 73 0.39 2.65 -18.20
N LYS A 74 -0.19 3.60 -17.46
CA LYS A 74 0.13 5.02 -17.60
C LYS A 74 1.57 5.33 -17.20
N ALA A 75 2.05 4.78 -16.09
CA ALA A 75 3.42 4.96 -15.63
C ALA A 75 4.44 4.39 -16.63
N ASN A 76 4.16 3.25 -17.25
CA ASN A 76 5.07 2.65 -18.24
C ASN A 76 5.31 3.56 -19.45
N GLN A 77 4.34 4.41 -19.80
CA GLN A 77 4.49 5.40 -20.88
C GLN A 77 5.44 6.55 -20.51
N THR A 78 5.65 6.83 -19.21
CA THR A 78 6.52 7.91 -18.74
C THR A 78 7.92 7.44 -18.35
N SER A 79 8.17 6.11 -18.34
CA SER A 79 9.46 5.50 -17.96
C SER A 79 10.05 6.05 -16.65
N PRO A 80 9.30 5.96 -15.53
CA PRO A 80 9.71 6.55 -14.27
C PRO A 80 10.93 5.81 -13.69
N SER A 81 11.82 6.56 -13.04
CA SER A 81 12.95 6.03 -12.27
C SER A 81 12.60 5.76 -10.80
N CYS A 82 11.36 6.03 -10.40
CA CYS A 82 10.90 5.93 -9.02
C CYS A 82 10.62 4.48 -8.61
N VAL A 83 10.60 4.25 -7.29
CA VAL A 83 10.14 2.98 -6.71
C VAL A 83 8.65 3.10 -6.40
N PHE A 84 7.82 2.21 -6.95
CA PHE A 84 6.42 2.11 -6.58
C PHE A 84 6.24 1.20 -5.37
N VAL A 85 5.51 1.69 -4.38
CA VAL A 85 5.14 0.97 -3.16
C VAL A 85 3.65 0.72 -3.18
N ILE A 86 3.25 -0.51 -3.49
CA ILE A 86 1.86 -0.93 -3.41
C ILE A 86 1.46 -0.97 -1.93
N LYS A 87 0.55 -0.08 -1.54
CA LYS A 87 -0.12 -0.06 -0.23
C LYS A 87 -1.50 -0.70 -0.28
N SER A 88 -2.14 -0.67 -1.44
CA SER A 88 -3.41 -1.34 -1.71
C SER A 88 -3.30 -2.83 -1.38
N THR A 89 -4.36 -3.41 -0.80
CA THR A 89 -4.40 -4.85 -0.55
C THR A 89 -4.56 -5.58 -1.88
N VAL A 90 -3.62 -6.47 -2.21
CA VAL A 90 -3.59 -7.21 -3.48
C VAL A 90 -3.39 -8.71 -3.25
N PRO A 91 -3.96 -9.58 -4.10
CA PRO A 91 -3.73 -11.03 -4.02
C PRO A 91 -2.24 -11.39 -4.05
N VAL A 92 -1.92 -12.55 -3.48
CA VAL A 92 -0.54 -13.07 -3.48
C VAL A 92 -0.06 -13.32 -4.91
N GLY A 93 1.15 -12.87 -5.21
CA GLY A 93 1.80 -12.93 -6.52
C GLY A 93 1.50 -11.73 -7.41
N THR A 94 0.71 -10.75 -6.98
CA THR A 94 0.38 -9.57 -7.81
C THR A 94 1.62 -8.74 -8.10
N THR A 95 2.41 -8.40 -7.09
CA THR A 95 3.62 -7.59 -7.26
C THR A 95 4.65 -8.27 -8.15
N LYS A 96 4.81 -9.59 -8.01
CA LYS A 96 5.69 -10.39 -8.86
C LYS A 96 5.26 -10.33 -10.33
N LYS A 97 3.97 -10.57 -10.62
CA LYS A 97 3.41 -10.47 -11.98
C LYS A 97 3.57 -9.07 -12.59
N LEU A 98 3.42 -8.03 -11.78
CA LEU A 98 3.62 -6.65 -12.24
C LEU A 98 5.09 -6.37 -12.58
N ASN A 99 6.04 -6.81 -11.76
CA ASN A 99 7.48 -6.73 -12.08
C ASN A 99 7.85 -7.58 -13.32
N GLU A 100 7.14 -8.69 -13.56
CA GLU A 100 7.29 -9.48 -14.79
C GLU A 100 6.78 -8.74 -16.03
N LYS A 101 5.65 -8.05 -15.93
CA LYS A 101 5.02 -7.28 -17.01
C LYS A 101 5.76 -5.96 -17.30
N TYR A 102 6.19 -5.24 -16.27
CA TYR A 102 6.78 -3.89 -16.38
C TYR A 102 8.25 -3.87 -15.97
N LYS A 103 9.12 -4.42 -16.83
CA LYS A 103 10.56 -4.62 -16.54
C LYS A 103 11.35 -3.35 -16.19
N ASN A 104 10.85 -2.18 -16.58
CA ASN A 104 11.52 -0.89 -16.35
C ASN A 104 10.98 -0.15 -15.12
N ILE A 105 9.98 -0.70 -14.42
CA ILE A 105 9.37 -0.11 -13.24
C ILE A 105 9.77 -0.95 -12.03
N LYS A 106 10.30 -0.31 -11.00
CA LYS A 106 10.62 -0.97 -9.74
C LYS A 106 9.38 -0.99 -8.85
N ILE A 107 8.89 -2.19 -8.53
CA ILE A 107 7.65 -2.35 -7.75
C ILE A 107 7.93 -3.19 -6.51
N ILE A 108 7.57 -2.66 -5.36
CA ILE A 108 7.57 -3.35 -4.07
C ILE A 108 6.18 -3.24 -3.44
N HIS A 109 5.90 -4.10 -2.47
CA HIS A 109 4.68 -4.09 -1.68
C HIS A 109 4.99 -3.74 -0.23
N SER A 110 4.10 -3.00 0.41
CA SER A 110 4.22 -2.72 1.84
C SER A 110 2.81 -2.69 2.44
N PRO A 111 2.35 -3.75 3.11
CA PRO A 111 0.98 -3.80 3.57
C PRO A 111 0.68 -2.70 4.58
N GLU A 112 -0.57 -2.27 4.60
CA GLU A 112 -1.11 -1.36 5.62
C GLU A 112 -1.94 -2.13 6.66
N PHE A 113 -1.99 -1.67 7.90
CA PHE A 113 -2.80 -2.28 8.97
C PHE A 113 -3.65 -1.23 9.69
N LEU A 114 -4.06 -0.21 8.96
CA LEU A 114 -4.76 0.95 9.49
C LEU A 114 -6.23 0.60 9.74
N THR A 115 -6.79 1.11 10.83
CA THR A 115 -8.21 0.99 11.11
C THR A 115 -8.95 2.25 10.66
N ALA A 116 -10.12 2.07 10.01
CA ALA A 116 -10.87 3.15 9.37
C ALA A 116 -11.12 4.39 10.25
N ARG A 117 -11.20 4.19 11.58
CA ARG A 117 -11.46 5.26 12.55
C ARG A 117 -10.20 5.99 13.00
N THR A 118 -9.04 5.33 13.05
CA THR A 118 -7.80 5.89 13.61
C THR A 118 -6.61 5.87 12.64
N ALA A 119 -6.86 5.82 11.32
CA ALA A 119 -5.84 5.82 10.25
C ALA A 119 -4.59 6.64 10.51
N ALA A 120 -4.80 7.93 10.84
CA ALA A 120 -3.70 8.88 10.98
C ALA A 120 -2.85 8.51 12.18
N THR A 121 -3.49 8.17 13.31
CA THR A 121 -2.82 7.70 14.52
C THR A 121 -2.12 6.36 14.29
N ASP A 122 -2.78 5.40 13.64
CA ASP A 122 -2.24 4.08 13.36
C ASP A 122 -1.01 4.15 12.45
N PHE A 123 -0.99 5.11 11.51
CA PHE A 123 0.15 5.34 10.64
C PHE A 123 1.31 6.02 11.36
N ILE A 124 1.04 6.91 12.33
CA ILE A 124 2.08 7.62 13.08
C ILE A 124 2.67 6.77 14.21
N CYS A 125 1.89 5.83 14.74
CA CYS A 125 2.30 4.90 15.80
C CYS A 125 2.23 3.43 15.32
N PRO A 126 2.96 3.04 14.27
CA PRO A 126 2.91 1.69 13.75
C PRO A 126 3.58 0.71 14.72
N SER A 127 3.00 -0.47 14.89
CA SER A 127 3.63 -1.56 15.67
C SER A 127 4.86 -2.15 14.97
N ARG A 128 4.86 -2.13 13.64
CA ARG A 128 5.92 -2.63 12.76
C ARG A 128 5.71 -2.12 11.34
N HIS A 129 6.77 -2.12 10.56
CA HIS A 129 6.75 -1.98 9.11
C HIS A 129 7.07 -3.30 8.42
N ILE A 130 6.44 -3.53 7.28
CA ILE A 130 6.71 -4.68 6.41
C ILE A 130 7.00 -4.15 5.02
N ILE A 131 8.08 -4.65 4.42
CA ILE A 131 8.51 -4.33 3.07
C ILE A 131 8.71 -5.66 2.33
N GLY A 132 7.95 -5.85 1.26
CA GLY A 132 8.01 -7.01 0.39
C GLY A 132 8.55 -6.67 -0.98
N GLY A 133 9.60 -7.37 -1.40
CA GLY A 133 10.17 -7.23 -2.74
C GLY A 133 11.66 -7.54 -2.76
N GLU A 134 12.19 -7.62 -3.97
CA GLU A 134 13.62 -7.86 -4.19
C GLU A 134 14.45 -6.60 -3.90
N ALA A 135 15.69 -6.77 -3.44
CA ALA A 135 16.56 -5.65 -3.04
C ALA A 135 16.80 -4.66 -4.19
N GLU A 136 16.99 -5.16 -5.41
CA GLU A 136 17.17 -4.38 -6.63
C GLU A 136 16.00 -3.46 -6.97
N ASN A 137 14.80 -3.78 -6.48
CA ASN A 137 13.57 -3.00 -6.65
C ASN A 137 13.46 -1.85 -5.63
N GLY A 138 14.46 -1.66 -4.76
CA GLY A 138 14.57 -0.48 -3.91
C GLY A 138 13.88 -0.60 -2.56
N THR A 139 13.84 -1.79 -1.97
CA THR A 139 13.35 -2.02 -0.60
C THR A 139 14.12 -1.18 0.43
N ASP A 140 15.43 -1.00 0.25
CA ASP A 140 16.29 -0.19 1.12
C ASP A 140 15.84 1.28 1.16
N LYS A 141 15.35 1.82 0.05
CA LYS A 141 14.88 3.22 -0.03
C LYS A 141 13.65 3.42 0.86
N LEU A 142 12.71 2.48 0.84
CA LEU A 142 11.54 2.52 1.70
C LEU A 142 11.92 2.28 3.17
N LYS A 143 12.85 1.36 3.42
CA LYS A 143 13.34 1.07 4.76
C LYS A 143 13.96 2.31 5.41
N GLN A 144 14.80 3.03 4.68
CA GLN A 144 15.39 4.29 5.15
C GLN A 144 14.32 5.32 5.54
N ILE A 145 13.30 5.51 4.70
CA ILE A 145 12.18 6.43 5.00
C ILE A 145 11.47 6.03 6.29
N TYR A 146 11.22 4.74 6.50
CA TYR A 146 10.56 4.25 7.72
C TYR A 146 11.45 4.39 8.95
N GLU A 147 12.75 4.09 8.87
CA GLU A 147 13.67 4.22 10.00
C GLU A 147 13.89 5.68 10.41
N GLU A 148 13.98 6.59 9.43
CA GLU A 148 14.07 8.04 9.68
C GLU A 148 12.80 8.60 10.31
N ARG A 149 11.63 8.20 9.80
CA ARG A 149 10.35 8.75 10.25
C ARG A 149 9.86 8.12 11.56
N PHE A 150 10.14 6.84 11.77
CA PHE A 150 9.61 6.03 12.87
C PHE A 150 10.75 5.33 13.61
N PRO A 151 11.65 6.10 14.26
CA PRO A 151 12.80 5.52 14.94
C PRO A 151 12.36 4.53 16.03
N GLY A 152 12.97 3.35 16.02
CA GLY A 152 12.68 2.28 16.99
C GLY A 152 11.52 1.36 16.62
N VAL A 153 10.78 1.64 15.54
CA VAL A 153 9.76 0.71 15.03
C VAL A 153 10.43 -0.40 14.22
N PRO A 154 10.18 -1.69 14.53
CA PRO A 154 10.74 -2.80 13.76
C PRO A 154 10.34 -2.74 12.28
N CYS A 155 11.31 -2.91 11.38
CA CYS A 155 11.07 -2.98 9.93
C CYS A 155 11.52 -4.35 9.39
N HIS A 156 10.56 -5.13 8.90
CA HIS A 156 10.79 -6.47 8.37
C HIS A 156 10.80 -6.45 6.84
N THR A 157 11.88 -6.96 6.25
CA THR A 157 11.99 -7.16 4.80
C THR A 157 11.77 -8.63 4.45
N MET A 158 11.00 -8.90 3.40
CA MET A 158 10.67 -10.25 2.91
C MET A 158 10.37 -10.21 1.40
N THR A 159 9.98 -11.32 0.80
CA THR A 159 9.53 -11.33 -0.60
C THR A 159 8.18 -10.62 -0.74
N SER A 160 7.81 -10.22 -1.97
CA SER A 160 6.50 -9.60 -2.19
C SER A 160 5.36 -10.55 -1.84
N ASP A 161 5.47 -11.82 -2.23
CA ASP A 161 4.42 -12.82 -2.02
C ASP A 161 4.19 -13.06 -0.52
N GLU A 162 5.25 -13.12 0.29
CA GLU A 162 5.14 -13.22 1.74
C GLU A 162 4.45 -11.98 2.34
N SER A 163 4.82 -10.79 1.88
CA SER A 163 4.23 -9.55 2.41
C SER A 163 2.73 -9.40 2.07
N GLU A 164 2.34 -9.82 0.86
CA GLU A 164 0.94 -9.89 0.42
C GLU A 164 0.17 -10.92 1.27
N PHE A 165 0.79 -12.08 1.51
CA PHE A 165 0.22 -13.13 2.34
C PHE A 165 0.02 -12.68 3.80
N VAL A 166 0.97 -11.96 4.40
CA VAL A 166 0.83 -11.45 5.78
C VAL A 166 -0.42 -10.59 5.93
N LYS A 167 -0.75 -9.74 4.95
CA LYS A 167 -1.96 -8.91 4.99
C LYS A 167 -3.23 -9.75 4.93
N TYR A 168 -3.30 -10.69 3.98
CA TYR A 168 -4.46 -11.58 3.85
C TYR A 168 -4.65 -12.44 5.10
N PHE A 169 -3.57 -13.04 5.61
CA PHE A 169 -3.61 -13.87 6.80
C PHE A 169 -4.11 -13.06 8.01
N ALA A 170 -3.61 -11.85 8.22
CA ALA A 170 -4.06 -10.99 9.31
C ALA A 170 -5.57 -10.69 9.22
N ASN A 171 -6.05 -10.31 8.04
CA ASN A 171 -7.47 -10.02 7.83
C ASN A 171 -8.35 -11.26 8.02
N CYS A 172 -7.95 -12.42 7.49
CA CYS A 172 -8.65 -13.68 7.69
C CYS A 172 -8.69 -14.07 9.16
N PHE A 173 -7.58 -13.95 9.88
CA PHE A 173 -7.52 -14.25 11.31
C PHE A 173 -8.48 -13.36 12.12
N PHE A 174 -8.51 -12.05 11.84
CA PHE A 174 -9.44 -11.14 12.52
C PHE A 174 -10.90 -11.46 12.19
N ALA A 175 -11.21 -11.80 10.93
CA ALA A 175 -12.54 -12.24 10.54
C ALA A 175 -12.94 -13.52 11.29
N THR A 176 -12.07 -14.54 11.33
CA THR A 176 -12.30 -15.78 12.08
C THR A 176 -12.53 -15.50 13.57
N LYS A 177 -11.75 -14.62 14.18
CA LYS A 177 -11.92 -14.24 15.58
C LYS A 177 -13.31 -13.66 15.84
N VAL A 178 -13.77 -12.74 15.00
CA VAL A 178 -15.12 -12.14 15.12
C VAL A 178 -16.20 -13.20 14.92
N SER A 179 -16.10 -14.02 13.86
CA SER A 179 -17.06 -15.08 13.58
C SER A 179 -17.17 -16.08 14.72
N TYR A 180 -16.05 -16.52 15.29
CA TYR A 180 -16.04 -17.44 16.43
C TYR A 180 -16.80 -16.88 17.64
N PHE A 181 -16.55 -15.62 18.02
CA PHE A 181 -17.26 -15.02 19.15
C PHE A 181 -18.73 -14.73 18.85
N ASN A 182 -19.08 -14.46 17.59
CA ASN A 182 -20.49 -14.35 17.19
C ASN A 182 -21.22 -15.69 17.37
N GLU A 183 -20.63 -16.81 16.97
CA GLU A 183 -21.19 -18.15 17.18
C GLU A 183 -21.34 -18.47 18.68
N MET A 184 -20.33 -18.15 19.49
CA MET A 184 -20.41 -18.30 20.96
C MET A 184 -21.56 -17.47 21.56
N ALA A 185 -21.81 -16.26 21.03
CA ALA A 185 -22.91 -15.41 21.48
C ALA A 185 -24.28 -15.97 21.09
N VAL A 186 -24.40 -16.63 19.94
CA VAL A 186 -25.62 -17.36 19.54
C VAL A 186 -25.85 -18.52 20.50
N PHE A 187 -24.82 -19.33 20.79
CA PHE A 187 -24.91 -20.45 21.72
C PHE A 187 -25.32 -20.02 23.13
N ALA A 188 -24.77 -18.91 23.63
CA ALA A 188 -25.10 -18.40 24.97
C ALA A 188 -26.54 -17.86 25.13
N ARG A 189 -27.25 -17.60 24.02
CA ARG A 189 -28.64 -17.12 24.00
C ARG A 189 -29.66 -18.24 23.75
N ALA A 190 -29.20 -19.42 23.36
CA ALA A 190 -30.03 -20.61 23.18
C ALA A 190 -30.35 -21.26 24.53
#